data_AF-A0A1W1VQN1-F1
#
_entry.id   AF-A0A1W1VQN1-F1
#
_cell.length_a   1.000
_cell.length_b   1.000
_cell.length_c   1.000
_cell.angle_alpha   90.00
_cell.angle_beta   90.00
_cell.angle_gamma   90.00
#
_symmetry.space_group_name_H-M   'P 1'
#
loop_
_entity.id
_entity.type
_entity.pdbx_description
1 polymer ?
#
loop_
_entity_poly.entity_id
_entity_poly.type
_entity_poly.pdbx_seq_one_letter_code
_entity_poly.pdbx_strand_id
1 'polypeptide(L)'
;MTHDPAGTSLSPDDRARLDQVFMQVVLDVQAQVQQTQPPQPGNLAAMFHRETVSDALQGCAMLIAGWNENRVDEAAVTRAAKSLRSLGLPDLAERVERLRQIGEG
;
A
#
# COMPACT_ATOMS: atom_id res chain seq x y z
N MET A 1 -5.21 -17.98 19.59
CA MET A 1 -4.31 -16.85 19.26
C MET A 1 -5.16 -15.83 18.56
N THR A 2 -5.54 -14.77 19.29
CA THR A 2 -6.45 -13.73 18.84
C THR A 2 -5.74 -12.94 17.75
N HIS A 3 -6.22 -13.04 16.51
CA HIS A 3 -5.80 -12.14 15.43
C HIS A 3 -6.34 -10.77 15.83
N ASP A 4 -5.46 -9.87 16.27
CA ASP A 4 -5.87 -8.52 16.62
C ASP A 4 -6.29 -7.82 15.32
N PRO A 5 -7.53 -7.30 15.22
CA PRO A 5 -8.01 -6.62 14.01
C PRO A 5 -7.28 -5.28 13.76
N ALA A 6 -6.31 -4.91 14.59
CA ALA A 6 -5.66 -3.60 14.57
C ALA A 6 -4.15 -3.65 14.24
N GLY A 7 -3.74 -4.21 13.09
CA GLY A 7 -2.42 -3.92 12.49
C GLY A 7 -1.18 -4.38 13.28
N THR A 8 -0.01 -4.37 12.64
CA THR A 8 1.26 -4.76 13.27
C THR A 8 1.90 -3.56 13.95
N SER A 9 2.05 -3.58 15.27
CA SER A 9 2.80 -2.54 16.00
C SER A 9 4.30 -2.76 15.85
N LEU A 10 5.06 -1.68 15.65
CA LEU A 10 6.50 -1.69 15.44
C LEU A 10 7.21 -1.03 16.63
N SER A 11 8.28 -1.65 17.10
CA SER A 11 9.23 -0.97 17.99
C SER A 11 9.85 0.25 17.27
N PRO A 12 10.24 1.31 17.99
CA PRO A 12 10.89 2.47 17.38
C PRO A 12 12.20 2.11 16.66
N ASP A 13 12.93 1.10 17.14
CA ASP A 13 14.17 0.60 16.50
C ASP A 13 13.87 -0.09 15.17
N ASP A 14 12.91 -1.03 15.14
CA ASP A 14 12.44 -1.67 13.91
C ASP A 14 11.91 -0.65 12.91
N ARG A 15 11.09 0.30 13.37
CA ARG A 15 10.58 1.39 12.53
C ARG A 15 11.73 2.19 11.92
N ALA A 16 12.76 2.55 12.69
CA ALA A 16 13.90 3.31 12.17
C ALA A 16 14.71 2.50 11.15
N ARG A 17 14.94 1.21 11.42
CA ARG A 17 15.66 0.30 10.52
C ARG A 17 14.92 0.07 9.20
N LEU A 18 13.60 -0.04 9.27
CA LEU A 18 12.73 -0.36 8.13
C LEU A 18 12.23 0.88 7.38
N ASP A 19 12.45 2.09 7.90
CA ASP A 19 11.92 3.35 7.34
C ASP A 19 12.28 3.54 5.87
N GLN A 20 13.55 3.28 5.53
CA GLN A 20 14.03 3.37 4.16
C GLN A 20 13.31 2.38 3.23
N VAL A 21 13.11 1.13 3.69
CA VAL A 21 12.44 0.09 2.90
C VAL A 21 10.97 0.45 2.70
N PHE A 22 10.30 0.87 3.77
CA PHE A 22 8.91 1.31 3.73
C PHE A 22 8.72 2.50 2.77
N MET A 23 9.55 3.53 2.89
CA MET A 23 9.50 4.69 2.01
C MET A 23 9.77 4.34 0.55
N GLN A 24 10.71 3.45 0.28
CA GLN A 24 10.97 3.00 -1.09
C GLN A 24 9.75 2.29 -1.70
N VAL A 25 9.07 1.42 -0.94
CA VAL A 25 7.84 0.74 -1.42
C VAL A 25 6.73 1.75 -1.70
N VAL A 26 6.50 2.68 -0.78
CA VAL A 26 5.46 3.71 -0.90
C VAL A 26 5.71 4.64 -2.09
N LEU A 27 6.95 5.07 -2.32
CA LEU A 27 7.32 5.92 -3.45
C LEU A 27 7.21 5.17 -4.79
N ASP A 28 7.62 3.90 -4.83
CA ASP A 28 7.52 3.05 -6.02
C ASP A 28 6.06 2.81 -6.41
N VAL A 29 5.18 2.52 -5.43
CA VAL A 29 3.74 2.42 -5.66
C VAL A 29 3.18 3.72 -6.26
N GLN A 30 3.47 4.87 -5.64
CA GLN A 30 2.99 6.16 -6.15
C GLN A 30 3.49 6.44 -7.57
N ALA A 31 4.75 6.12 -7.88
CA ALA A 31 5.33 6.33 -9.20
C ALA A 31 4.65 5.43 -10.25
N GLN A 32 4.52 4.13 -9.97
CA GLN A 32 3.96 3.18 -10.94
C GLN A 32 2.46 3.39 -11.14
N VAL A 33 1.69 3.61 -10.08
CA VAL A 33 0.24 3.88 -10.18
C VAL A 33 -0.04 5.08 -11.08
N GLN A 34 0.74 6.15 -10.99
CA GLN A 34 0.59 7.34 -11.83
C GLN A 34 0.96 7.11 -13.30
N GLN A 35 1.74 6.06 -13.61
CA GLN A 35 2.13 5.68 -14.97
C GLN A 35 1.12 4.72 -15.63
N THR A 36 0.16 4.19 -14.87
CA THR A 36 -0.83 3.24 -15.39
C THR A 36 -1.83 3.92 -16.33
N GLN A 37 -2.30 3.15 -17.31
CA GLN A 37 -3.28 3.59 -18.30
C GLN A 37 -4.58 2.80 -18.15
N PRO A 38 -5.74 3.39 -18.51
CA PRO A 38 -7.00 2.68 -18.47
C PRO A 38 -6.94 1.45 -19.40
N PRO A 39 -7.45 0.28 -18.97
CA PRO A 39 -7.33 -0.97 -19.72
C PRO A 39 -8.15 -0.97 -21.02
N GLN A 40 -9.15 -0.09 -21.13
CA GLN A 40 -9.98 0.06 -22.30
C GLN A 40 -10.14 1.55 -22.65
N PRO A 41 -10.23 1.90 -23.95
CA PRO A 41 -10.59 3.25 -24.36
C PRO A 41 -12.03 3.55 -23.96
N GLY A 42 -12.30 4.78 -23.50
CA GLY A 42 -13.64 5.26 -23.20
C GLY A 42 -13.74 6.05 -21.90
N ASN A 43 -14.75 6.92 -21.82
CA ASN A 43 -14.91 7.84 -20.69
C ASN A 43 -15.19 7.11 -19.36
N LEU A 44 -15.95 6.02 -19.38
CA LEU A 44 -16.24 5.21 -18.19
C LEU A 44 -15.00 4.47 -17.69
N ALA A 45 -14.26 3.83 -18.59
CA ALA A 45 -13.01 3.14 -18.25
C ALA A 45 -11.98 4.12 -17.66
N ALA A 46 -11.86 5.33 -18.23
CA ALA A 46 -11.03 6.38 -17.69
C ALA A 46 -11.49 6.85 -16.29
N MET A 47 -12.80 6.92 -16.03
CA MET A 47 -13.34 7.29 -14.72
C MET A 47 -13.01 6.23 -13.66
N PHE A 48 -13.31 4.95 -13.92
CA PHE A 48 -12.96 3.84 -13.01
C PHE A 48 -11.45 3.73 -12.78
N HIS A 49 -10.64 3.96 -13.83
CA HIS A 49 -9.19 4.00 -13.70
C HIS A 49 -8.73 5.09 -12.73
N ARG A 50 -9.24 6.32 -12.87
CA ARG A 50 -8.91 7.44 -11.99
C ARG A 50 -9.35 7.20 -10.55
N GLU A 51 -10.51 6.57 -10.36
CA GLU A 51 -10.98 6.17 -9.03
C GLU A 51 -10.05 5.12 -8.41
N THR A 52 -9.63 4.11 -9.18
CA THR A 52 -8.71 3.06 -8.73
C THR A 52 -7.32 3.62 -8.39
N VAL A 53 -6.81 4.53 -9.22
CA VAL A 53 -5.56 5.28 -8.96
C VAL A 53 -5.69 6.07 -7.66
N SER A 54 -6.79 6.80 -7.48
CA SER A 54 -7.02 7.58 -6.25
C SER A 54 -7.09 6.69 -5.02
N ASP A 55 -7.71 5.52 -5.13
CA ASP A 55 -7.80 4.53 -4.05
C ASP A 55 -6.43 3.97 -3.66
N ALA A 56 -5.59 3.64 -4.64
CA ALA A 56 -4.22 3.19 -4.39
C ALA A 56 -3.37 4.27 -3.71
N LEU A 57 -3.49 5.54 -4.13
CA LEU A 57 -2.80 6.67 -3.51
C LEU A 57 -3.32 6.95 -2.09
N GLN A 58 -4.63 6.83 -1.85
CA GLN A 58 -5.19 6.93 -0.51
C GLN A 58 -4.68 5.80 0.40
N GLY A 59 -4.58 4.57 -0.12
CA GLY A 59 -3.96 3.46 0.60
C GLY A 59 -2.52 3.76 1.02
N CYS A 60 -1.72 4.38 0.14
CA CYS A 60 -0.37 4.84 0.48
C CYS A 60 -0.39 5.89 1.60
N ALA A 61 -1.28 6.87 1.54
CA ALA A 61 -1.42 7.87 2.59
C ALA A 61 -1.78 7.24 3.94
N MET A 62 -2.68 6.25 3.96
CA MET A 62 -3.03 5.51 5.17
C MET A 62 -1.84 4.69 5.71
N LEU A 63 -1.06 4.05 4.84
CA LEU A 63 0.16 3.34 5.24
C LEU A 63 1.15 4.31 5.90
N ILE A 64 1.38 5.49 5.31
CA ILE A 64 2.27 6.51 5.88
C ILE A 64 1.74 6.99 7.23
N ALA A 65 0.43 7.21 7.37
CA ALA A 65 -0.18 7.62 8.62
C ALA A 65 0.03 6.58 9.72
N GLY A 66 -0.21 5.30 9.43
CA GLY A 66 0.10 4.21 10.36
C GLY A 66 1.58 4.16 10.71
N TRP A 67 2.47 4.30 9.71
CA TRP A 67 3.91 4.24 9.92
C TRP A 67 4.42 5.30 10.89
N ASN A 68 3.88 6.53 10.80
CA ASN A 68 4.19 7.61 11.74
C ASN A 68 3.72 7.33 13.17
N GLU A 69 2.67 6.52 13.32
CA GLU A 69 2.15 6.03 14.61
C GLU A 69 2.82 4.70 15.03
N ASN A 70 3.96 4.35 14.42
CA ASN A 70 4.69 3.10 14.69
C ASN A 70 3.84 1.84 14.43
N ARG A 71 2.99 1.86 13.40
CA ARG A 71 2.05 0.77 13.10
C ARG A 71 1.93 0.50 11.61
N VAL A 72 1.77 -0.76 11.22
CA VAL A 72 1.33 -1.13 9.88
C VAL A 72 -0.15 -1.47 9.94
N ASP A 73 -0.98 -0.62 9.34
CA ASP A 73 -2.42 -0.83 9.32
C ASP A 73 -2.83 -1.85 8.24
N GLU A 74 -3.41 -2.97 8.67
CA GLU A 74 -3.79 -4.06 7.77
C GLU A 74 -4.89 -3.66 6.77
N ALA A 75 -5.79 -2.74 7.14
CA ALA A 75 -6.81 -2.25 6.23
C ALA A 75 -6.18 -1.39 5.13
N ALA A 76 -5.18 -0.57 5.48
CA ALA A 76 -4.39 0.19 4.51
C ALA A 76 -3.62 -0.74 3.54
N VAL A 77 -2.96 -1.79 4.07
CA VAL A 77 -2.25 -2.80 3.27
C VAL A 77 -3.21 -3.50 2.31
N THR A 78 -4.33 -4.02 2.82
CA THR A 78 -5.33 -4.75 2.02
C THR A 78 -5.93 -3.87 0.93
N ARG A 79 -6.24 -2.61 1.26
CA ARG A 79 -6.79 -1.65 0.30
C ARG A 79 -5.80 -1.34 -0.81
N ALA A 80 -4.56 -0.98 -0.45
CA ALA A 80 -3.52 -0.68 -1.43
C ALA A 80 -3.21 -1.87 -2.33
N ALA A 81 -3.05 -3.07 -1.77
CA ALA A 81 -2.77 -4.29 -2.52
C ALA A 81 -3.91 -4.66 -3.49
N LYS A 82 -5.18 -4.49 -3.07
CA LYS A 82 -6.34 -4.71 -3.95
C LYS A 82 -6.33 -3.77 -5.14
N SER A 83 -6.11 -2.47 -4.90
CA SER A 83 -6.12 -1.45 -5.96
C SER A 83 -4.94 -1.61 -6.91
N LEU A 84 -3.76 -1.98 -6.40
CA LEU A 84 -2.59 -2.34 -7.22
C LEU A 84 -2.87 -3.52 -8.16
N ARG A 85 -3.53 -4.59 -7.68
CA ARG A 85 -3.92 -5.71 -8.53
C ARG A 85 -4.90 -5.30 -9.63
N SER A 86 -5.88 -4.45 -9.32
CA SER A 86 -6.81 -3.90 -10.31
C SER A 86 -6.13 -3.05 -11.37
N LEU A 87 -4.99 -2.42 -11.04
CA LEU A 87 -4.17 -1.64 -11.97
C LEU A 87 -3.16 -2.50 -12.76
N GLY A 88 -3.16 -3.83 -12.58
CA GLY A 88 -2.22 -4.73 -13.24
C GLY A 88 -0.81 -4.71 -12.63
N LEU A 89 -0.68 -4.34 -11.36
CA LEU A 89 0.60 -4.24 -10.63
C LEU A 89 0.69 -5.29 -9.50
N PRO A 90 0.67 -6.61 -9.82
CA PRO A 90 0.64 -7.66 -8.79
C PRO A 90 1.92 -7.74 -7.97
N ASP A 91 3.09 -7.50 -8.56
CA ASP A 91 4.38 -7.53 -7.85
C ASP A 91 4.45 -6.44 -6.76
N LEU A 92 3.97 -5.24 -7.09
CA LEU A 92 3.82 -4.16 -6.11
C LEU A 92 2.82 -4.51 -5.01
N ALA A 93 1.71 -5.16 -5.35
CA ALA A 93 0.73 -5.61 -4.37
C ALA A 93 1.37 -6.59 -3.36
N GLU A 94 2.16 -7.55 -3.84
CA GLU A 94 2.89 -8.49 -2.98
C GLU A 94 3.91 -7.78 -2.08
N ARG A 95 4.61 -6.77 -2.61
CA ARG A 95 5.57 -5.98 -1.83
C ARG A 95 4.89 -5.17 -0.72
N VAL A 96 3.71 -4.62 -0.99
CA VAL A 96 2.89 -3.95 0.02
C VAL A 96 2.36 -4.94 1.06
N GLU A 97 1.93 -6.14 0.65
CA GLU A 97 1.47 -7.18 1.59
C GLU A 97 2.59 -7.67 2.51
N ARG A 98 3.84 -7.72 2.05
CA ARG A 98 5.00 -8.04 2.91
C ARG A 98 5.23 -6.99 4.00
N LEU A 99 4.68 -5.78 3.87
CA LEU A 99 4.77 -4.77 4.93
C LEU A 99 4.03 -5.19 6.22
N ARG A 100 3.12 -6.17 6.19
CA ARG A 100 2.50 -6.65 7.45
C ARG A 100 3.41 -7.59 8.26
N GLN A 101 4.42 -8.17 7.60
CA GLN A 101 5.33 -9.17 8.17
C GLN A 101 6.63 -8.56 8.68
N ILE A 102 6.90 -7.30 8.36
CA ILE A 102 8.06 -6.58 8.89
C ILE A 102 7.82 -6.33 10.38
N GLY A 103 8.57 -7.03 11.24
CA GLY A 103 8.41 -7.00 12.69
C GLY A 103 8.14 -8.37 13.33
N GLU A 104 7.85 -9.42 12.55
CA GLU A 104 7.76 -10.81 13.06
C GLU A 104 9.15 -11.48 13.26
N GLY A 105 10.20 -10.69 13.51
CA GLY A 105 11.58 -11.14 13.68
C GLY A 105 11.89 -11.71 15.05
#